data_AF-A0A2H1X5Q7-F1
#
_entry.id   AF-A0A2H1X5Q7-F1
#
_cell.length_a   1.000
_cell.length_b   1.000
_cell.length_c   1.000
_cell.angle_alpha   90.00
_cell.angle_beta   90.00
_cell.angle_gamma   90.00
#
_symmetry.space_group_name_H-M   'P 1'
#
loop_
_entity.id
_entity.type
_entity.pdbx_description
1 polymer ?
#
loop_
_entity_poly.entity_id
_entity_poly.type
_entity_poly.pdbx_seq_one_letter_code
_entity_poly.pdbx_strand_id
1 'polypeptide(L)'
;MYRNTAKLLRNFGRNFRANRSFSNKVEASENEPIKFSTSQASRKSARPLVKRVDIDMPWYQPFSVVGSVAVFLIYFCVLREENDLDLEFDKTLYDRIKGLEKEQLLQSYRFNKEHGKSVDDIERRLKELEEKENKVAV
;
A
#
# COMPACT_ATOMS: atom_id res chain seq x y z
N MET A 1 34.41 -15.11 22.22
CA MET A 1 34.41 -16.46 21.61
C MET A 1 34.00 -17.57 22.60
N TYR A 2 33.00 -17.37 23.49
CA TYR A 2 32.45 -18.46 24.36
C TYR A 2 31.01 -18.13 24.82
N ARG A 3 30.01 -18.22 23.93
CA ARG A 3 28.58 -18.09 24.32
C ARG A 3 27.66 -19.15 23.70
N ASN A 4 28.19 -20.27 23.21
CA ASN A 4 27.40 -21.26 22.45
C ASN A 4 27.35 -22.69 23.03
N THR A 5 27.96 -22.99 24.18
CA THR A 5 27.97 -24.36 24.73
C THR A 5 26.80 -24.68 25.66
N ALA A 6 26.04 -23.69 26.14
CA ALA A 6 24.95 -23.92 27.11
C ALA A 6 23.60 -24.36 26.48
N LYS A 7 23.47 -24.38 25.14
CA LYS A 7 22.22 -24.78 24.47
C LYS A 7 22.11 -26.28 24.17
N LEU A 8 23.23 -27.01 24.23
CA LEU A 8 23.28 -28.43 23.86
C LEU A 8 22.77 -29.39 24.94
N LEU A 9 22.80 -28.99 26.22
CA LEU A 9 22.35 -29.82 27.35
C LEU A 9 20.86 -29.69 27.68
N ARG A 10 20.13 -28.74 27.07
CA ARG A 10 18.72 -28.48 27.42
C ARG A 10 17.71 -29.34 26.64
N ASN A 11 18.19 -30.19 25.73
CA ASN A 11 17.35 -30.91 24.77
C ASN A 11 17.02 -32.37 25.13
N PHE A 12 17.44 -32.86 26.31
CA PHE A 12 17.21 -34.26 26.70
C PHE A 12 15.96 -34.52 27.55
N GLY A 13 15.17 -33.48 27.88
CA GLY A 13 14.09 -33.57 28.87
C GLY A 13 12.70 -33.10 28.41
N ARG A 14 12.34 -33.25 27.12
CA ARG A 14 11.03 -32.76 26.61
C ARG A 14 10.16 -33.81 25.93
N ASN A 15 10.40 -35.09 26.19
CA ASN A 15 9.56 -36.19 25.69
C ASN A 15 8.77 -36.89 26.81
N PHE A 16 8.07 -36.12 27.63
CA PHE A 16 6.88 -36.62 28.31
C PHE A 16 5.68 -35.79 27.85
N ARG A 17 5.12 -36.17 26.69
CA ARG A 17 3.74 -35.81 26.36
C ARG A 17 2.86 -36.60 27.31
N ALA A 18 2.48 -35.98 28.42
CA ALA A 18 1.39 -36.50 29.22
C ALA A 18 0.16 -36.63 28.31
N ASN A 19 -0.29 -37.87 28.10
CA ASN A 19 -1.62 -38.15 27.56
C ASN A 19 -2.62 -37.46 28.49
N ARG A 20 -3.09 -36.26 28.15
CA ARG A 20 -4.28 -35.71 28.78
C ARG A 20 -5.46 -36.51 28.27
N SER A 21 -5.86 -37.51 29.06
CA SER A 21 -7.23 -38.01 29.01
C SER A 21 -8.15 -36.84 29.34
N PHE A 22 -8.72 -36.21 28.32
CA PHE A 22 -9.93 -35.40 28.51
C PHE A 22 -11.11 -36.38 28.50
N SER A 23 -11.32 -37.06 29.62
CA SER A 23 -12.63 -37.61 29.91
C SER A 23 -13.39 -36.56 30.70
N ASN A 24 -14.30 -35.86 30.02
CA ASN A 24 -15.42 -35.27 30.71
C ASN A 24 -16.67 -35.71 29.94
N LYS A 25 -17.31 -36.74 30.50
CA LYS A 25 -18.60 -37.24 30.07
C LYS A 25 -19.61 -36.12 30.29
N VAL A 26 -19.89 -35.33 29.26
CA VAL A 26 -21.19 -34.66 29.17
C VAL A 26 -22.10 -35.76 28.64
N GLU A 27 -23.00 -36.26 29.49
CA GLU A 27 -24.09 -37.13 29.04
C GLU A 27 -24.92 -36.31 28.05
N ALA A 28 -24.60 -36.43 26.77
CA ALA A 28 -25.41 -35.87 25.72
C ALA A 28 -26.70 -36.68 25.71
N SER A 29 -27.79 -36.07 26.16
CA SER A 29 -29.12 -36.61 25.89
C SER A 29 -29.27 -36.67 24.37
N GLU A 30 -29.36 -37.88 23.81
CA GLU A 30 -29.45 -38.10 22.36
C GLU A 30 -30.72 -37.48 21.74
N ASN A 31 -31.67 -37.07 22.57
CA ASN A 31 -32.97 -36.55 22.19
C ASN A 31 -33.07 -35.01 22.15
N GLU A 32 -32.01 -34.27 22.50
CA GLU A 32 -32.04 -32.81 22.49
C GLU A 32 -30.82 -32.19 21.76
N PRO A 33 -31.01 -31.06 21.06
CA PRO A 33 -29.92 -30.40 20.36
C PRO A 33 -28.90 -29.80 21.35
N ILE A 34 -27.62 -30.14 21.13
CA ILE A 34 -26.52 -29.70 21.99
C ILE A 34 -26.24 -28.20 21.78
N LYS A 35 -26.26 -27.42 22.88
CA LYS A 35 -25.94 -26.00 22.86
C LYS A 35 -24.44 -25.76 22.63
N PHE A 36 -24.09 -24.88 21.68
CA PHE A 36 -22.69 -24.61 21.33
C PHE A 36 -21.84 -24.15 22.53
N SER A 37 -22.37 -23.24 23.37
CA SER A 37 -21.65 -22.68 24.53
C SER A 37 -21.25 -23.73 25.57
N THR A 38 -21.97 -24.85 25.66
CA THR A 38 -21.67 -25.94 26.60
C THR A 38 -20.87 -27.07 25.94
N SER A 39 -20.74 -27.05 24.61
CA SER A 39 -20.03 -28.07 23.84
C SER A 39 -18.51 -27.98 24.00
N GLN A 40 -17.83 -29.11 23.74
CA GLN A 40 -16.36 -29.14 23.68
C GLN A 40 -15.79 -28.28 22.56
N ALA A 41 -16.56 -28.02 21.49
CA ALA A 41 -16.15 -27.18 20.38
C ALA A 41 -15.94 -25.72 20.82
N SER A 42 -16.78 -25.20 21.72
CA SER A 42 -16.65 -23.83 22.25
C SER A 42 -15.36 -23.63 23.05
N ARG A 43 -14.82 -24.68 23.67
CA ARG A 43 -13.57 -24.61 24.45
C ARG A 43 -12.30 -24.66 23.58
N LYS A 44 -12.42 -24.99 22.30
CA LYS A 44 -11.26 -25.11 21.40
C LYS A 44 -10.84 -23.72 20.92
N SER A 45 -9.82 -23.16 21.57
CA SER A 45 -9.17 -21.94 21.09
C SER A 45 -8.57 -22.16 19.69
N ALA A 46 -8.83 -21.23 18.78
CA ALA A 46 -8.31 -21.29 17.41
C ALA A 46 -6.78 -21.29 17.44
N ARG A 47 -6.16 -22.19 16.66
CA ARG A 47 -4.71 -22.15 16.48
C ARG A 47 -4.36 -20.81 15.82
N PRO A 48 -3.38 -20.04 16.35
CA PRO A 48 -2.96 -18.83 15.69
C PRO A 48 -2.46 -19.18 14.28
N LEU A 49 -3.06 -18.56 13.26
CA LEU A 49 -2.68 -18.76 11.86
C LEU A 49 -1.25 -18.28 11.58
N VAL A 50 -0.77 -17.32 12.36
CA VAL A 50 0.58 -16.78 12.26
C VAL A 50 1.49 -17.53 13.24
N LYS A 51 2.25 -18.49 12.72
CA LYS A 51 3.39 -19.05 13.44
C LYS A 51 4.40 -17.92 13.61
N ARG A 52 4.69 -17.50 14.85
CA ARG A 52 5.84 -16.65 15.13
C ARG A 52 7.09 -17.43 14.74
N VAL A 53 7.60 -17.15 13.55
CA VAL A 53 8.91 -17.63 13.13
C VAL A 53 9.90 -16.69 13.79
N ASP A 54 10.65 -17.19 14.77
CA ASP A 54 11.84 -16.48 15.23
C ASP A 54 12.82 -16.50 14.07
N ILE A 55 12.83 -15.42 13.28
CA ILE A 55 13.72 -15.28 12.14
C ILE A 55 15.11 -15.03 12.71
N ASP A 56 15.99 -16.03 12.65
CA ASP A 56 17.40 -15.90 13.00
C ASP A 56 18.11 -15.12 11.89
N MET A 57 17.85 -13.81 11.84
CA MET A 57 18.40 -12.90 10.85
C MET A 57 19.56 -12.12 11.45
N PRO A 58 20.74 -12.09 10.80
CA PRO A 58 21.83 -11.22 11.20
C PRO A 58 21.41 -9.74 11.16
N TRP A 59 21.85 -8.96 12.14
CA TRP A 59 21.45 -7.56 12.31
C TRP A 59 21.80 -6.65 11.12
N TYR A 60 22.80 -7.01 10.31
CA TYR A 60 23.26 -6.24 9.15
C TYR A 60 22.46 -6.54 7.86
N GLN A 61 21.69 -7.63 7.83
CA GLN A 61 20.92 -8.03 6.64
C GLN A 61 19.97 -6.93 6.13
N PRO A 62 19.13 -6.27 6.96
CA PRO A 62 18.24 -5.22 6.47
C PRO A 62 19.00 -4.02 5.90
N PHE A 63 20.13 -3.65 6.51
CA PHE A 63 20.95 -2.52 6.04
C PHE A 63 21.64 -2.81 4.71
N SER A 64 22.09 -4.04 4.48
CA SER A 64 22.67 -4.47 3.21
C SER A 64 21.64 -4.41 2.08
N VAL A 65 20.43 -4.92 2.33
CA VAL A 65 19.32 -4.91 1.35
C VAL A 65 18.86 -3.49 1.07
N VAL A 66 18.65 -2.68 2.10
CA VAL A 66 18.24 -1.28 1.91
C VAL A 66 19.33 -0.48 1.21
N GLY A 67 20.61 -0.72 1.55
CA GLY A 67 21.74 -0.05 0.92
C GLY A 67 21.86 -0.37 -0.58
N SER A 68 21.73 -1.64 -0.97
CA SER A 68 21.79 -2.02 -2.38
C SER A 68 20.63 -1.45 -3.19
N VAL A 69 19.42 -1.47 -2.64
CA VAL A 69 18.24 -0.85 -3.27
C VAL A 69 18.39 0.66 -3.34
N ALA A 70 18.90 1.32 -2.29
CA ALA A 70 19.11 2.75 -2.27
C ALA A 70 20.12 3.21 -3.34
N VAL A 71 21.25 2.50 -3.48
CA VAL A 71 22.23 2.78 -4.54
C VAL A 71 21.60 2.62 -5.93
N PHE A 72 20.80 1.57 -6.12
CA PHE A 72 20.07 1.35 -7.37
C PHE A 72 19.09 2.50 -7.65
N LEU A 73 18.32 2.94 -6.65
CA LEU A 73 17.38 4.07 -6.81
C LEU A 73 18.10 5.39 -7.08
N ILE A 74 19.22 5.67 -6.40
CA ILE A 74 20.01 6.88 -6.66
C ILE A 74 20.53 6.88 -8.10
N TYR A 75 20.97 5.73 -8.61
CA TYR A 75 21.35 5.60 -10.01
C TYR A 75 20.18 5.90 -10.96
N PHE A 76 19.02 5.29 -10.74
CA PHE A 76 17.87 5.44 -11.64
C PHE A 76 17.18 6.80 -11.56
N CYS A 77 17.10 7.42 -10.39
CA CYS A 77 16.34 8.64 -10.17
C CYS A 77 17.16 9.92 -10.33
N VAL A 78 18.50 9.85 -10.22
CA VAL A 78 19.35 11.06 -10.18
C VAL A 78 20.51 11.02 -11.17
N LEU A 79 21.25 9.91 -11.23
CA LEU A 79 22.48 9.85 -12.04
C LEU A 79 22.25 9.41 -13.49
N ARG A 80 21.13 8.75 -13.78
CA ARG A 80 20.76 8.35 -15.12
C ARG A 80 20.37 9.59 -15.94
N GLU A 81 20.80 9.63 -17.20
CA GLU A 81 20.36 10.64 -18.16
C GLU A 81 18.83 10.69 -18.24
N GLU A 82 18.26 11.89 -18.38
CA GLU A 82 16.81 12.11 -18.48
C GLU A 82 16.24 11.27 -19.61
N ASN A 83 15.25 10.45 -19.27
CA ASN A 83 14.56 9.64 -20.27
C ASN A 83 13.49 10.50 -20.95
N ASP A 84 13.11 10.17 -22.19
CA ASP A 84 12.02 10.88 -22.91
C ASP A 84 10.72 10.94 -22.10
N LEU A 85 10.49 9.95 -21.23
CA LEU A 85 9.35 9.92 -20.32
C LEU A 85 9.44 10.95 -19.18
N ASP A 86 10.64 11.26 -18.72
CA ASP A 86 10.85 12.28 -17.68
C ASP A 86 10.52 13.67 -18.26
N LEU A 87 10.96 13.94 -19.50
CA LEU A 87 10.62 15.17 -20.25
C LEU A 87 9.11 15.29 -20.53
N GLU A 88 8.40 14.19 -20.68
CA GLU A 88 6.95 14.19 -20.84
C GLU A 88 6.20 14.55 -19.54
N PHE A 89 6.79 14.35 -18.36
CA PHE A 89 6.18 14.73 -17.10
C PHE A 89 6.27 16.24 -16.81
N ASP A 90 7.26 16.93 -17.38
CA ASP A 90 7.38 18.39 -17.26
C ASP A 90 6.33 19.15 -18.09
N LYS A 91 5.73 18.51 -19.09
CA LYS A 91 4.69 19.13 -19.92
C LYS A 91 3.37 19.21 -19.15
N THR A 92 2.73 20.38 -19.18
CA THR A 92 1.43 20.53 -18.55
C THR A 92 0.34 19.79 -19.33
N LEU A 93 -0.78 19.46 -18.67
CA LEU A 93 -1.93 18.82 -19.34
C LEU A 93 -2.48 19.67 -20.49
N TYR A 94 -2.36 20.99 -20.39
CA TYR A 94 -2.77 21.95 -21.41
C TYR A 94 -1.89 21.89 -22.66
N ASP A 95 -0.59 21.61 -22.49
CA ASP A 95 0.32 21.43 -23.62
C ASP A 95 0.11 20.09 -24.32
N ARG A 96 -0.32 19.07 -23.56
CA ARG A 96 -0.54 17.71 -24.08
C ARG A 96 -1.86 17.60 -24.86
N ILE A 97 -2.93 18.26 -24.39
CA ILE A 97 -4.25 18.20 -25.02
C ILE A 97 -4.58 19.59 -25.58
N LYS A 98 -4.39 19.75 -26.89
CA LYS A 98 -4.74 20.97 -27.62
C LYS A 98 -6.22 21.32 -27.39
N GLY A 99 -6.47 22.56 -26.96
CA GLY A 99 -7.84 23.08 -26.74
C GLY A 99 -8.43 22.80 -25.35
N LEU A 100 -7.76 22.00 -24.49
CA LEU A 100 -8.28 21.70 -23.16
C LEU A 100 -8.43 22.95 -22.27
N GLU A 101 -7.45 23.86 -22.33
CA GLU A 101 -7.50 25.13 -21.57
C GLU A 101 -8.73 25.96 -21.97
N LYS A 102 -9.03 26.03 -23.28
CA LYS A 102 -10.15 26.79 -23.84
C LYS A 102 -11.50 26.24 -23.36
N GLU A 103 -11.69 24.93 -23.44
CA GLU A 103 -12.93 24.28 -22.99
C GLU A 103 -13.16 24.43 -21.48
N GLN A 104 -12.09 24.29 -20.68
CA GLN A 104 -12.19 24.51 -19.23
C GLN A 104 -12.56 25.97 -18.90
N LEU A 105 -11.93 26.94 -19.57
CA LEU A 105 -12.28 28.36 -19.41
C LEU A 105 -13.71 28.66 -19.83
N LEU A 106 -14.21 28.03 -20.90
CA LEU A 106 -15.60 28.18 -21.35
C LEU A 106 -16.59 27.62 -20.33
N GLN A 107 -16.27 26.47 -19.72
CA GLN A 107 -17.09 25.88 -18.67
C GLN A 107 -17.08 26.78 -17.41
N SER A 108 -15.92 27.26 -16.99
CA SER A 108 -15.80 28.20 -15.88
C SER A 108 -16.50 29.54 -16.15
N TYR A 109 -16.45 30.03 -17.40
CA TYR A 109 -17.17 31.22 -17.85
C TYR A 109 -18.67 31.08 -17.64
N ARG A 110 -19.25 29.98 -18.14
CA ARG A 110 -20.68 29.68 -18.00
C ARG A 110 -21.08 29.59 -16.53
N PHE A 111 -20.32 28.84 -15.73
CA PHE A 111 -20.56 28.68 -14.31
C PHE A 111 -20.47 30.01 -13.55
N ASN A 112 -19.43 30.82 -13.78
CA ASN A 112 -19.27 32.10 -13.10
C ASN A 112 -20.37 33.10 -13.47
N LYS A 113 -20.81 33.10 -14.73
CA LYS A 113 -21.90 33.94 -15.22
C LYS A 113 -23.24 33.58 -14.57
N GLU A 114 -23.52 32.29 -14.41
CA GLU A 114 -24.70 31.80 -13.71
C GLU A 114 -24.70 32.15 -12.21
N HIS A 115 -23.51 32.20 -11.60
CA HIS A 115 -23.35 32.48 -10.16
C HIS A 115 -23.02 33.94 -9.83
N GLY A 116 -23.06 34.84 -10.83
CA GLY A 116 -22.79 36.27 -10.65
C GLY A 116 -21.37 36.61 -10.20
N LYS A 117 -20.40 35.75 -10.51
CA LYS A 117 -18.97 35.98 -10.21
C LYS A 117 -18.31 36.77 -11.34
N SER A 118 -17.22 37.46 -11.05
CA SER A 118 -16.45 38.21 -12.06
C SER A 118 -15.88 37.29 -13.13
N VAL A 119 -15.90 37.76 -14.38
CA VAL A 119 -15.54 36.97 -15.58
C VAL A 119 -14.43 37.62 -16.40
N ASP A 120 -14.04 38.84 -16.05
CA ASP A 120 -13.10 39.69 -16.79
C ASP A 120 -11.74 39.00 -17.04
N ASP A 121 -11.22 38.27 -16.06
CA ASP A 121 -9.95 37.54 -16.18
C ASP A 121 -10.05 36.35 -17.17
N ILE A 122 -11.21 35.70 -17.23
CA ILE A 122 -11.47 34.56 -18.13
C ILE A 122 -11.60 35.06 -19.58
N GLU A 123 -12.29 36.17 -19.80
CA GLU A 123 -12.44 36.79 -21.11
C GLU A 123 -11.09 37.26 -21.66
N ARG A 124 -10.26 37.90 -20.82
CA ARG A 124 -8.90 38.31 -21.20
C ARG A 124 -8.06 37.12 -21.66
N ARG A 125 -8.10 36.00 -20.92
CA ARG A 125 -7.32 34.80 -21.24
C ARG A 125 -7.83 34.10 -22.51
N LEU A 126 -9.15 34.01 -22.70
CA LEU A 126 -9.73 33.46 -23.93
C LEU A 126 -9.27 34.24 -25.18
N LYS A 127 -9.24 35.57 -25.08
CA LYS A 127 -8.74 36.43 -26.17
C LYS A 127 -7.26 36.19 -26.47
N GLU A 128 -6.41 36.04 -25.46
CA GLU A 128 -4.99 35.69 -25.66
C GLU A 128 -4.83 34.35 -26.39
N LEU A 129 -5.68 33.36 -26.10
CA LEU A 129 -5.65 32.05 -26.75
C LEU A 129 -6.09 32.13 -28.22
N GLU A 130 -7.15 32.87 -28.52
CA GLU A 130 -7.62 33.10 -29.90
C GLU A 130 -6.56 33.81 -30.76
N GLU A 131 -5.87 34.80 -30.19
CA GLU A 131 -4.76 35.48 -30.88
C GLU A 131 -3.58 34.54 -31.14
N LYS A 132 -3.29 33.60 -30.24
CA LYS A 132 -2.27 32.56 -30.45
C LYS A 132 -2.70 31.57 -31.54
N GLU A 133 -3.95 31.12 -31.55
CA GLU A 133 -4.49 30.22 -32.58
C GLU A 133 -4.41 30.87 -33.97
N ASN A 134 -4.81 32.14 -34.09
CA ASN A 134 -4.78 32.88 -35.35
C ASN A 134 -3.35 33.07 -35.90
N LYS A 135 -2.35 33.27 -35.02
CA LYS A 135 -0.94 33.40 -35.44
C LYS A 135 -0.31 32.09 -35.92
N VAL A 136 -0.81 30.94 -35.45
CA VAL A 136 -0.33 29.62 -35.86
C VAL A 136 -0.95 29.18 -37.19
N ALA A 137 -2.12 29.72 -37.54
CA ALA A 137 -2.84 29.42 -38.78
C ALA A 137 -2.38 30.24 -40.00
N VAL A 138 -1.53 31.27 -39.80
CA VAL A 138 -0.93 32.12 -40.83
C VAL A 138 0.49 31.68 -41.11
#